data_AF-A0A3B8SKM6-F1
#
_entry.id   AF-A0A3B8SKM6-F1
#
_cell.length_a   1.000
_cell.length_b   1.000
_cell.length_c   1.000
_cell.angle_alpha   90.00
_cell.angle_beta   90.00
_cell.angle_gamma   90.00
#
_symmetry.space_group_name_H-M   'P 1'
#
loop_
_entity.id
_entity.type
_entity.pdbx_description
1 polymer ?
#
loop_
_entity_poly.entity_id
_entity_poly.type
_entity_poly.pdbx_seq_one_letter_code
_entity_poly.pdbx_strand_id
1 'polypeptide(L)'
;MLQVSRANNLKIPKTLENVSGNLNSLEDKVAVKQALATANDKRFNKNKVIESIEKDKELEQVNKIPTNANDLMVITVVKKLGAYIIAITEKSPSKFRGVFVNRMQNLSLETLEILLNANFIRIDSEDHKKEREEYQKDAIIKLKMLGYISMIAENSNCILMRQYKQISLQIGEAINLIAAWKKSDDERWRKRN
;
A
#
# COMPACT_ATOMS: atom_id res chain seq x y z
N MET A 1 12.40 16.65 13.17
CA MET A 1 11.67 15.77 12.23
C MET A 1 11.89 16.35 10.84
N LEU A 2 12.52 15.61 9.92
CA LEU A 2 13.00 16.09 8.62
C LEU A 2 11.88 16.76 7.82
N GLN A 3 12.11 17.99 7.37
CA GLN A 3 11.23 18.73 6.48
C GLN A 3 11.13 17.96 5.15
N VAL A 4 9.94 17.42 4.88
CA VAL A 4 9.59 16.72 3.64
C VAL A 4 9.77 17.70 2.46
N SER A 5 10.55 17.30 1.46
CA SER A 5 10.95 18.18 0.35
C SER A 5 9.75 18.54 -0.54
N ARG A 6 9.24 19.77 -0.43
CA ARG A 6 8.16 20.36 -1.25
C ARG A 6 8.66 20.89 -2.61
N ALA A 7 9.65 20.24 -3.20
CA ALA A 7 10.16 20.68 -4.50
C ALA A 7 9.08 20.44 -5.57
N ASN A 8 8.78 21.46 -6.39
CA ASN A 8 7.81 21.39 -7.50
C ASN A 8 8.23 20.43 -8.64
N ASN A 9 9.39 19.79 -8.52
CA ASN A 9 9.90 18.87 -9.53
C ASN A 9 9.27 17.49 -9.30
N LEU A 10 8.68 16.91 -10.35
CA LEU A 10 8.16 15.55 -10.35
C LEU A 10 9.33 14.57 -10.11
N LYS A 11 9.45 14.03 -8.89
CA LYS A 11 10.52 13.10 -8.52
C LYS A 11 10.11 11.66 -8.86
N ILE A 12 9.91 11.40 -10.14
CA ILE A 12 9.80 10.02 -10.65
C ILE A 12 11.23 9.45 -10.71
N PRO A 13 11.48 8.23 -10.22
CA PRO A 13 12.73 7.54 -10.48
C PRO A 13 13.01 7.53 -11.99
N LYS A 14 14.09 8.18 -12.43
CA LYS A 14 14.46 8.28 -13.86
C LYS A 14 14.83 6.91 -14.46
N THR A 15 15.19 5.97 -13.60
CA THR A 15 15.49 4.58 -13.90
C THR A 15 14.75 3.71 -12.90
N LEU A 16 13.84 2.88 -13.39
CA LEU A 16 13.39 1.71 -12.63
C LEU A 16 14.49 0.67 -12.79
N GLU A 17 15.28 0.42 -11.74
CA GLU A 17 16.20 -0.71 -11.76
C GLU A 17 15.38 -1.97 -12.03
N ASN A 18 15.68 -2.64 -13.13
CA ASN A 18 15.05 -3.89 -13.47
C ASN A 18 15.61 -4.94 -12.49
N VAL A 19 15.00 -5.06 -11.31
CA VAL A 19 15.41 -6.04 -10.29
C VAL A 19 14.85 -7.41 -10.67
N SER A 20 15.23 -7.88 -11.86
CA SER A 20 15.15 -9.28 -12.28
C SER A 20 16.31 -10.01 -11.62
N GLY A 21 16.07 -10.52 -10.42
CA GLY A 21 17.02 -11.37 -9.72
C GLY A 21 16.58 -11.66 -8.30
N ASN A 22 15.84 -12.76 -8.11
CA ASN A 22 15.79 -13.39 -6.80
C ASN A 22 17.15 -14.12 -6.66
N LEU A 23 17.99 -13.73 -5.70
CA LEU A 23 19.30 -14.38 -5.46
C LEU A 23 19.17 -15.85 -5.04
N ASN A 24 17.98 -16.26 -4.57
CA ASN A 24 17.68 -17.62 -4.16
C ASN A 24 16.44 -18.11 -4.91
N SER A 25 16.54 -19.27 -5.56
CA SER A 25 15.43 -19.96 -6.18
C SER A 25 14.38 -20.40 -5.14
N LEU A 26 13.17 -20.74 -5.60
CA LEU A 26 12.13 -21.30 -4.72
C LEU A 26 12.64 -22.55 -4.01
N GLU A 27 13.44 -23.34 -4.72
CA GLU A 27 14.03 -24.59 -4.24
C GLU A 27 15.03 -24.33 -3.11
N ASP A 28 15.88 -23.30 -3.25
CA ASP A 28 16.84 -22.89 -2.21
C ASP A 28 16.12 -22.48 -0.92
N LYS A 29 15.04 -21.70 -1.03
CA LYS A 29 14.24 -21.25 0.12
C LYS A 29 13.51 -22.39 0.81
N VAL A 30 13.02 -23.37 0.06
CA VAL A 30 12.38 -24.58 0.58
C VAL A 30 13.40 -25.46 1.29
N ALA A 31 14.59 -25.63 0.71
CA ALA A 31 15.68 -26.42 1.28
C ALA A 31 16.16 -25.87 2.62
N VAL A 32 16.34 -24.55 2.74
CA VAL A 32 16.71 -23.89 4.01
C VAL A 32 15.67 -24.12 5.11
N LYS A 33 14.38 -23.96 4.78
CA LYS A 33 13.30 -24.21 5.76
C LYS A 33 13.17 -25.69 6.14
N GLN A 34 13.46 -26.59 5.20
CA GLN A 34 13.49 -28.03 5.47
C GLN A 34 14.61 -28.36 6.46
N ALA A 35 15.83 -27.87 6.20
CA ALA A 35 16.98 -28.07 7.08
C ALA A 35 16.73 -27.53 8.50
N LEU A 36 16.13 -26.35 8.63
CA LEU A 36 15.75 -25.77 9.93
C LEU A 36 14.66 -26.56 10.66
N ALA A 37 13.69 -27.11 9.93
CA ALA A 37 12.63 -27.93 10.53
C ALA A 37 13.20 -29.26 11.04
N THR A 38 14.08 -29.89 10.27
CA THR A 38 14.80 -31.11 10.67
C THR A 38 15.71 -30.85 11.87
N ALA A 39 16.44 -29.74 11.91
CA ALA A 39 17.30 -29.37 13.04
C ALA A 39 16.53 -29.07 14.34
N ASN A 40 15.23 -28.80 14.26
CA ASN A 40 14.37 -28.51 15.41
C ASN A 40 13.33 -29.62 15.67
N ASP A 41 13.49 -30.81 15.08
CA ASP A 41 12.55 -31.94 15.17
C ASP A 41 11.08 -31.59 14.84
N LYS A 42 10.88 -30.61 13.95
CA LYS A 42 9.55 -30.16 13.51
C LYS A 42 9.14 -30.87 12.23
N ARG A 43 7.87 -31.28 12.15
CA ARG A 43 7.28 -31.82 10.91
C ARG A 43 7.34 -30.79 9.79
N PHE A 44 7.97 -31.15 8.67
CA PHE A 44 8.07 -30.32 7.48
C PHE A 44 7.03 -30.75 6.43
N ASN A 45 6.18 -29.82 6.01
CA ASN A 45 5.25 -30.03 4.90
C ASN A 45 5.68 -29.18 3.71
N LYS A 46 6.31 -29.82 2.72
CA LYS A 46 6.85 -29.17 1.52
C LYS A 46 5.79 -28.36 0.77
N ASN A 47 4.57 -28.89 0.61
CA ASN A 47 3.48 -28.20 -0.10
C ASN A 47 3.02 -26.96 0.65
N LYS A 48 2.76 -27.06 1.97
CA LYS A 48 2.39 -25.90 2.82
C LYS A 48 3.50 -24.85 2.86
N VAL A 49 4.76 -25.27 2.76
CA VAL A 49 5.93 -24.39 2.75
C VAL A 49 6.11 -23.72 1.38
N ILE A 50 5.96 -24.44 0.27
CA ILE A 50 5.90 -23.86 -1.08
C ILE A 50 4.76 -22.86 -1.17
N GLU A 51 3.55 -23.21 -0.72
CA GLU A 51 2.39 -22.33 -0.63
C GLU A 51 2.64 -21.11 0.27
N SER A 52 3.60 -21.21 1.20
CA SER A 52 4.04 -20.13 2.08
C SER A 52 5.18 -19.27 1.54
N ILE A 53 5.93 -19.76 0.55
CA ILE A 53 7.09 -19.09 -0.06
C ILE A 53 6.69 -18.50 -1.42
N GLU A 54 5.74 -19.12 -2.13
CA GLU A 54 4.94 -18.47 -3.17
C GLU A 54 4.06 -17.34 -2.62
N LYS A 55 4.04 -17.11 -1.29
CA LYS A 55 3.24 -16.07 -0.64
C LYS A 55 3.66 -14.70 -1.14
N ASP A 56 2.85 -14.29 -2.08
CA ASP A 56 2.61 -12.93 -2.51
C ASP A 56 3.81 -12.34 -3.25
N LYS A 57 4.18 -12.99 -4.36
CA LYS A 57 5.14 -12.45 -5.34
C LYS A 57 4.78 -11.02 -5.73
N GLU A 58 3.47 -10.71 -5.81
CA GLU A 58 2.94 -9.37 -6.01
C GLU A 58 3.35 -8.43 -4.87
N LEU A 59 3.19 -8.83 -3.61
CA LEU A 59 3.65 -8.06 -2.45
C LEU A 59 5.19 -7.93 -2.39
N GLU A 60 5.95 -8.98 -2.72
CA GLU A 60 7.41 -8.91 -2.82
C GLU A 60 7.84 -7.88 -3.88
N GLN A 61 7.19 -7.88 -5.05
CA GLN A 61 7.44 -6.92 -6.12
C GLN A 61 7.09 -5.49 -5.70
N VAL A 62 5.95 -5.29 -5.03
CA VAL A 62 5.53 -3.99 -4.50
C VAL A 62 6.48 -3.49 -3.41
N ASN A 63 7.03 -4.38 -2.59
CA ASN A 63 7.99 -4.00 -1.55
C ASN A 63 9.33 -3.52 -2.13
N LYS A 64 9.66 -3.88 -3.37
CA LYS A 64 10.81 -3.32 -4.10
C LYS A 64 10.59 -1.87 -4.53
N ILE A 65 9.36 -1.34 -4.46
CA ILE A 65 9.11 0.09 -4.72
C ILE A 65 9.93 0.88 -3.70
N PRO A 66 10.88 1.72 -4.16
CA PRO A 66 11.79 2.41 -3.28
C PRO A 66 11.02 3.29 -2.29
N THR A 67 11.36 3.18 -1.00
CA THR A 67 10.85 4.10 0.03
C THR A 67 11.59 5.44 0.04
N ASN A 68 12.63 5.57 -0.80
CA ASN A 68 13.57 6.69 -0.81
C ASN A 68 13.10 7.91 -1.63
N ALA A 69 11.81 8.04 -1.90
CA ALA A 69 11.25 9.35 -2.22
C ALA A 69 11.13 10.15 -0.92
N ASN A 70 11.49 11.44 -0.95
CA ASN A 70 11.26 12.40 0.14
C ASN A 70 9.75 12.67 0.37
N ASP A 71 8.90 11.66 0.19
CA ASP A 71 7.45 11.73 0.33
C ASP A 71 7.05 11.48 1.79
N LEU A 72 5.89 12.00 2.17
CA LEU A 72 5.26 11.62 3.43
C LEU A 72 5.03 10.11 3.45
N MET A 73 5.34 9.44 4.56
CA MET A 73 5.24 7.98 4.67
C MET A 73 3.87 7.43 4.28
N VAL A 74 2.79 8.16 4.59
CA VAL A 74 1.43 7.81 4.18
C VAL A 74 1.27 7.73 2.65
N ILE A 75 1.90 8.62 1.89
CA ILE A 75 1.88 8.62 0.42
C ILE A 75 2.60 7.37 -0.09
N THR A 76 3.74 7.02 0.50
CA THR A 76 4.48 5.80 0.15
C THR A 76 3.66 4.53 0.40
N VAL A 77 2.96 4.45 1.54
CA VAL A 77 2.07 3.31 1.85
C VAL A 77 0.93 3.22 0.84
N VAL A 78 0.27 4.33 0.50
CA VAL A 78 -0.82 4.32 -0.48
C VAL A 78 -0.33 4.01 -1.90
N LYS A 79 0.86 4.46 -2.30
CA LYS A 79 1.50 4.05 -3.57
C LYS A 79 1.69 2.53 -3.64
N LYS A 80 2.19 1.94 -2.56
CA LYS A 80 2.37 0.48 -2.46
C LYS A 80 1.02 -0.25 -2.51
N LEU A 81 0.01 0.26 -1.81
CA LEU A 81 -1.35 -0.29 -1.86
C LEU A 81 -1.94 -0.27 -3.28
N GLY A 82 -1.81 0.86 -3.99
CA GLY A 82 -2.27 0.96 -5.38
C GLY A 82 -1.55 -0.01 -6.31
N ALA A 83 -0.22 -0.09 -6.22
CA ALA A 83 0.56 -1.04 -6.99
C ALA A 83 0.18 -2.51 -6.70
N TYR A 84 -0.07 -2.83 -5.43
CA TYR A 84 -0.55 -4.14 -5.01
C TYR A 84 -1.90 -4.48 -5.62
N ILE A 85 -2.87 -3.55 -5.54
CA ILE A 85 -4.20 -3.73 -6.11
C ILE A 85 -4.14 -3.97 -7.61
N ILE A 86 -3.35 -3.19 -8.35
CA ILE A 86 -3.16 -3.40 -9.79
C ILE A 86 -2.63 -4.81 -10.05
N ALA A 87 -1.54 -5.21 -9.38
CA ALA A 87 -0.91 -6.51 -9.60
C ALA A 87 -1.84 -7.71 -9.30
N ILE A 88 -2.61 -7.66 -8.20
CA ILE A 88 -3.51 -8.77 -7.86
C ILE A 88 -4.74 -8.83 -8.76
N THR A 89 -5.21 -7.69 -9.28
CA THR A 89 -6.45 -7.62 -10.07
C THR A 89 -6.24 -7.92 -11.55
N GLU A 90 -5.00 -7.90 -12.06
CA GLU A 90 -4.68 -8.40 -13.41
C GLU A 90 -5.12 -9.85 -13.62
N LYS A 91 -5.04 -10.67 -12.56
CA LYS A 91 -5.39 -12.10 -12.57
C LYS A 91 -6.84 -12.37 -12.18
N SER A 92 -7.62 -11.34 -11.87
CA SER A 92 -9.02 -11.49 -11.48
C SER A 92 -9.91 -11.93 -12.66
N PRO A 93 -11.02 -12.65 -12.41
CA PRO A 93 -11.93 -13.10 -13.47
C PRO A 93 -12.48 -11.92 -14.30
N SER A 94 -12.47 -12.07 -15.63
CA SER A 94 -12.86 -11.02 -16.58
C SER A 94 -14.27 -10.45 -16.34
N LYS A 95 -15.22 -11.30 -15.91
CA LYS A 95 -16.61 -10.93 -15.59
C LYS A 95 -16.72 -9.86 -14.49
N PHE A 96 -15.71 -9.73 -13.64
CA PHE A 96 -15.68 -8.75 -12.55
C PHE A 96 -14.95 -7.46 -12.91
N ARG A 97 -14.41 -7.33 -14.13
CA ARG A 97 -13.57 -6.19 -14.54
C ARG A 97 -14.28 -4.86 -14.37
N GLY A 98 -15.49 -4.73 -14.93
CA GLY A 98 -16.29 -3.51 -14.87
C GLY A 98 -16.90 -3.20 -13.50
N VAL A 99 -16.80 -4.11 -12.53
CA VAL A 99 -17.44 -3.96 -11.22
C VAL A 99 -16.40 -3.84 -10.12
N PHE A 100 -15.63 -4.89 -9.82
CA PHE A 100 -14.71 -4.90 -8.69
C PHE A 100 -13.32 -4.39 -9.07
N VAL A 101 -12.75 -4.89 -10.17
CA VAL A 101 -11.38 -4.55 -10.58
C VAL A 101 -11.25 -3.05 -10.82
N ASN A 102 -12.09 -2.48 -11.68
CA ASN A 102 -12.04 -1.04 -11.99
C ASN A 102 -12.31 -0.19 -10.75
N ARG A 103 -13.28 -0.56 -9.90
CA ARG A 103 -13.59 0.21 -8.68
C ARG A 103 -12.41 0.19 -7.69
N MET A 104 -11.78 -0.96 -7.48
CA MET A 104 -10.64 -1.06 -6.56
C MET A 104 -9.44 -0.26 -7.07
N GLN A 105 -9.11 -0.40 -8.35
CA GLN A 105 -8.02 0.34 -8.99
C GLN A 105 -8.27 1.86 -8.90
N ASN A 106 -9.45 2.33 -9.30
CA ASN A 106 -9.81 3.75 -9.25
C ASN A 106 -9.75 4.31 -7.82
N LEU A 107 -10.35 3.63 -6.84
CA LEU A 107 -10.32 4.10 -5.44
C LEU A 107 -8.88 4.22 -4.90
N SER A 108 -8.00 3.27 -5.27
CA SER A 108 -6.59 3.33 -4.86
C SER A 108 -5.83 4.51 -5.47
N LEU A 109 -6.08 4.83 -6.75
CA LEU A 109 -5.45 5.94 -7.47
C LEU A 109 -6.03 7.29 -7.02
N GLU A 110 -7.34 7.39 -6.84
CA GLU A 110 -8.02 8.56 -6.28
C GLU A 110 -7.50 8.90 -4.88
N THR A 111 -7.30 7.88 -4.02
CA THR A 111 -6.73 8.10 -2.68
C THR A 111 -5.33 8.70 -2.78
N LEU A 112 -4.49 8.22 -3.70
CA LEU A 112 -3.16 8.76 -3.91
C LEU A 112 -3.20 10.22 -4.37
N GLU A 113 -4.08 10.53 -5.32
CA GLU A 113 -4.30 11.91 -5.81
C GLU A 113 -4.72 12.85 -4.67
N ILE A 114 -5.72 12.46 -3.89
CA ILE A 114 -6.22 13.24 -2.75
C ILE A 114 -5.12 13.52 -1.73
N LEU A 115 -4.28 12.52 -1.40
CA LEU A 115 -3.17 12.70 -0.46
C LEU A 115 -2.07 13.61 -1.01
N LEU A 116 -1.82 13.57 -2.32
CA LEU A 116 -0.90 14.49 -2.97
C LEU A 116 -1.44 15.93 -2.91
N ASN A 117 -2.73 16.14 -3.22
CA ASN A 117 -3.38 17.44 -3.10
C ASN A 117 -3.27 18.00 -1.67
N ALA A 118 -3.59 17.19 -0.65
CA ALA A 118 -3.40 17.56 0.76
C ALA A 118 -1.93 17.91 1.09
N ASN A 119 -0.96 17.23 0.49
CA ASN A 119 0.46 17.47 0.79
C ASN A 119 0.97 18.80 0.21
N PHE A 120 0.44 19.22 -0.94
CA PHE A 120 0.84 20.48 -1.58
C PHE A 120 0.26 21.71 -0.90
N ILE A 121 -0.86 21.59 -0.19
CA ILE A 121 -1.46 22.69 0.58
C ILE A 121 -0.63 23.00 1.83
N ARG A 122 -0.22 24.27 1.97
CA ARG A 122 0.53 24.76 3.13
C ARG A 122 -0.44 25.25 4.21
N ILE A 123 -0.15 24.95 5.47
CA ILE A 123 -0.92 25.46 6.62
C ILE A 123 -0.41 26.86 6.99
N ASP A 124 -0.72 27.84 6.15
CA ASP A 124 -0.37 29.25 6.35
C ASP A 124 -1.57 30.17 6.57
N SER A 125 -2.78 29.72 6.23
CA SER A 125 -4.06 30.36 6.55
C SER A 125 -5.03 29.35 7.17
N GLU A 126 -6.07 29.84 7.84
CA GLU A 126 -7.15 29.02 8.38
C GLU A 126 -7.91 28.28 7.26
N ASP A 127 -8.09 28.93 6.11
CA ASP A 127 -8.77 28.31 4.95
C ASP A 127 -7.94 27.17 4.36
N HIS A 128 -6.63 27.34 4.17
CA HIS A 128 -5.75 26.26 3.70
C HIS A 128 -5.63 25.12 4.72
N LYS A 129 -5.69 25.43 6.03
CA LYS A 129 -5.77 24.39 7.06
C LYS A 129 -7.01 23.53 6.86
N LYS A 130 -8.18 24.15 6.74
CA LYS A 130 -9.46 23.47 6.53
C LYS A 130 -9.48 22.67 5.23
N GLU A 131 -9.01 23.26 4.13
CA GLU A 131 -8.93 22.60 2.84
C GLU A 131 -8.06 21.33 2.89
N ARG A 132 -6.88 21.43 3.50
CA ARG A 132 -5.99 20.28 3.73
C ARG A 132 -6.65 19.19 4.58
N GLU A 133 -7.39 19.59 5.60
CA GLU A 133 -8.10 18.66 6.48
C GLU A 133 -9.24 17.91 5.80
N GLU A 134 -9.97 18.57 4.90
CA GLU A 134 -11.02 17.94 4.10
C GLU A 134 -10.41 16.92 3.13
N TYR A 135 -9.31 17.25 2.43
CA TYR A 135 -8.62 16.23 1.61
C TYR A 135 -8.14 15.04 2.44
N GLN A 136 -7.57 15.26 3.64
CA GLN A 136 -7.16 14.16 4.53
C GLN A 136 -8.36 13.28 4.95
N LYS A 137 -9.52 13.89 5.20
CA LYS A 137 -10.75 13.19 5.55
C LYS A 137 -11.32 12.42 4.36
N ASP A 138 -11.33 13.00 3.17
CA ASP A 138 -11.75 12.35 1.93
C ASP A 138 -10.88 11.14 1.61
N ALA A 139 -9.56 11.23 1.82
CA ALA A 139 -8.66 10.08 1.67
C ALA A 139 -9.05 8.92 2.61
N ILE A 140 -9.41 9.20 3.86
CA ILE A 140 -9.88 8.18 4.81
C ILE A 140 -11.20 7.55 4.31
N ILE A 141 -12.12 8.35 3.79
CA ILE A 141 -13.40 7.85 3.25
C ILE A 141 -13.13 6.91 2.07
N LYS A 142 -12.28 7.31 1.11
CA LYS A 142 -11.91 6.50 -0.05
C LYS A 142 -11.21 5.19 0.34
N LEU A 143 -10.31 5.23 1.32
CA LEU A 143 -9.68 4.03 1.88
C LEU A 143 -10.70 3.08 2.52
N LYS A 144 -11.68 3.60 3.27
CA LYS A 144 -12.77 2.78 3.84
C LYS A 144 -13.65 2.17 2.75
N MET A 145 -13.99 2.94 1.72
CA MET A 145 -14.72 2.44 0.55
C MET A 145 -13.95 1.33 -0.16
N LEU A 146 -12.64 1.50 -0.35
CA LEU A 146 -11.78 0.48 -0.94
C LEU A 146 -11.78 -0.80 -0.12
N GLY A 147 -11.72 -0.71 1.21
CA GLY A 147 -11.81 -1.86 2.10
C GLY A 147 -13.14 -2.61 1.94
N TYR A 148 -14.26 -1.88 1.90
CA TYR A 148 -15.59 -2.47 1.71
C TYR A 148 -15.75 -3.14 0.35
N ILE A 149 -15.31 -2.48 -0.74
CA ILE A 149 -15.35 -3.08 -2.09
C ILE A 149 -14.45 -4.33 -2.16
N SER A 150 -13.27 -4.29 -1.52
CA SER A 150 -12.36 -5.44 -1.49
C SER A 150 -12.97 -6.63 -0.73
N MET A 151 -13.71 -6.38 0.35
CA MET A 151 -14.45 -7.42 1.08
C MET A 151 -15.52 -8.07 0.19
N ILE A 152 -16.30 -7.28 -0.56
CA ILE A 152 -17.31 -7.83 -1.47
C ILE A 152 -16.65 -8.61 -2.62
N ALA A 153 -15.54 -8.09 -3.15
CA ALA A 153 -14.77 -8.75 -4.19
C ALA A 153 -14.25 -10.13 -3.71
N GLU A 154 -13.81 -10.22 -2.46
CA GLU A 154 -13.37 -11.48 -1.84
C GLU A 154 -14.54 -12.46 -1.67
N ASN A 155 -15.67 -12.02 -1.09
CA ASN A 155 -16.89 -12.83 -0.97
C ASN A 155 -17.40 -13.34 -2.33
N SER A 156 -17.15 -12.58 -3.40
CA SER A 156 -17.52 -12.94 -4.78
C SER A 156 -16.47 -13.82 -5.49
N ASN A 157 -15.41 -14.22 -4.80
CA ASN A 157 -14.25 -14.93 -5.34
C ASN A 157 -13.54 -14.18 -6.50
N CYS A 158 -13.61 -12.85 -6.51
CA CYS A 158 -12.87 -12.01 -7.46
C CYS A 158 -11.39 -11.86 -7.05
N ILE A 159 -11.14 -11.83 -5.75
CA ILE A 159 -9.80 -11.82 -5.14
C ILE A 159 -9.78 -12.87 -4.03
N LEU A 160 -8.58 -13.28 -3.62
CA LEU A 160 -8.39 -14.29 -2.58
C LEU A 160 -8.43 -13.65 -1.18
N MET A 161 -8.88 -14.41 -0.17
CA MET A 161 -8.83 -14.01 1.26
C MET A 161 -7.47 -13.46 1.70
N ARG A 162 -6.37 -14.06 1.21
CA ARG A 162 -5.01 -13.57 1.52
C ARG A 162 -4.75 -12.17 0.99
N GLN A 163 -5.24 -11.85 -0.21
CA GLN A 163 -5.07 -10.56 -0.86
C GLN A 163 -5.93 -9.50 -0.15
N TYR A 164 -7.16 -9.86 0.19
CA TYR A 164 -8.04 -9.02 1.00
C TYR A 164 -7.42 -8.68 2.38
N LYS A 165 -6.81 -9.66 3.06
CA LYS A 165 -6.09 -9.41 4.32
C LYS A 165 -4.95 -8.40 4.14
N GLN A 166 -4.16 -8.52 3.08
CA GLN A 166 -3.07 -7.57 2.81
C GLN A 166 -3.59 -6.16 2.49
N ILE A 167 -4.64 -6.05 1.69
CA ILE A 167 -5.32 -4.77 1.44
C ILE A 167 -5.79 -4.15 2.76
N SER A 168 -6.44 -4.94 3.61
CA SER A 168 -6.99 -4.47 4.89
C SER A 168 -5.91 -3.96 5.84
N LEU A 169 -4.77 -4.66 5.91
CA LEU A 169 -3.62 -4.24 6.72
C LEU A 169 -3.04 -2.90 6.24
N GLN A 170 -2.80 -2.77 4.92
CA GLN A 170 -2.27 -1.55 4.32
C GLN A 170 -3.24 -0.37 4.44
N ILE A 171 -4.55 -0.60 4.32
CA ILE A 171 -5.59 0.41 4.58
C ILE A 171 -5.53 0.88 6.04
N GLY A 172 -5.46 -0.05 7.00
CA GLY A 172 -5.36 0.28 8.42
C GLY A 172 -4.12 1.12 8.73
N GLU A 173 -2.97 0.73 8.18
CA GLU A 173 -1.72 1.49 8.29
C GLU A 173 -1.86 2.90 7.69
N ALA A 174 -2.40 3.02 6.48
CA ALA A 174 -2.62 4.30 5.81
C ALA A 174 -3.52 5.22 6.65
N ILE A 175 -4.67 4.73 7.13
CA ILE A 175 -5.60 5.53 7.97
C ILE A 175 -4.91 6.03 9.24
N ASN A 176 -4.14 5.16 9.91
CA ASN A 176 -3.41 5.55 11.12
C ASN A 176 -2.36 6.64 10.83
N LEU A 177 -1.65 6.55 9.70
CA LEU A 177 -0.69 7.57 9.28
C LEU A 177 -1.38 8.89 8.91
N ILE A 178 -2.55 8.86 8.27
CA ILE A 178 -3.35 10.08 7.99
C ILE A 178 -3.78 10.73 9.32
N ALA A 179 -4.28 9.94 10.29
CA ALA A 179 -4.69 10.45 11.58
C ALA A 179 -3.52 11.08 12.36
N ALA A 180 -2.35 10.43 12.35
CA ALA A 180 -1.13 10.98 12.93
C ALA A 180 -0.68 12.27 12.24
N TRP A 181 -0.82 12.33 10.91
CA TRP A 181 -0.53 13.53 10.13
C TRP A 181 -1.48 14.68 10.49
N LYS A 182 -2.80 14.45 10.58
CA LYS A 182 -3.79 15.43 11.06
C LYS A 182 -3.40 15.99 12.44
N LYS A 183 -3.11 15.11 13.40
CA LYS A 183 -2.67 15.51 14.75
C LYS A 183 -1.39 16.35 14.72
N SER A 184 -0.42 16.01 13.87
CA SER A 184 0.79 16.81 13.70
C SER A 184 0.51 18.18 13.07
N ASP A 185 -0.48 18.27 12.19
CA ASP A 185 -0.88 19.52 11.54
C ASP A 185 -1.58 20.45 12.54
N ASP A 186 -2.48 19.92 13.37
CA ASP A 186 -3.13 20.66 14.46
C ASP A 186 -2.13 21.22 15.47
N GLU A 187 -1.15 20.39 15.88
CA GLU A 187 -0.09 20.81 16.79
C GLU A 187 0.78 21.93 16.21
N ARG A 188 1.02 21.93 14.90
CA ARG A 188 1.77 22.99 14.22
C ARG A 188 0.96 24.27 14.14
N TRP A 189 -0.34 24.17 13.87
CA TRP A 189 -1.24 25.33 13.86
C TRP A 189 -1.31 25.99 15.24
N ARG A 190 -1.48 25.18 16.30
CA ARG A 190 -1.54 25.64 17.69
C ARG A 190 -0.25 26.30 18.18
N LYS A 191 0.91 25.97 17.61
CA LYS A 191 2.19 26.61 17.95
C LYS A 191 2.42 27.92 17.20
N ARG A 192 1.68 28.15 16.11
CA ARG A 192 1.80 29.34 15.27
C ARG A 192 0.91 30.48 15.78
N ASN A 193 -0.26 30.13 16.31
CA ASN A 193 -1.20 31.03 16.99
C ASN A 193 -0.94 31.03 18.51
#